data_AF-A0A8C9V1J5-F1
#
_entry.id   AF-A0A8C9V1J5-F1
#
_cell.length_a   1.000
_cell.length_b   1.000
_cell.length_c   1.000
_cell.angle_alpha   90.00
_cell.angle_beta   90.00
_cell.angle_gamma   90.00
#
_symmetry.space_group_name_H-M   'P 1'
#
loop_
_entity.id
_entity.type
_entity.pdbx_description
1 polymer ?
#
loop_
_entity_poly.entity_id
_entity_poly.type
_entity_poly.pdbx_seq_one_letter_code
_entity_poly.pdbx_strand_id
1 'polypeptide(L)'
;MDRSAVAKVGAVASAGVCALFGGVVLAQYIFTKKKRAARKTKIIDMMPQFEKSTVHIRNPEYVEEIICSLIKGGASKLQIITDFDRTLSRFSNNGQRCPTCHNIIDNCKLVTDDCKKQLLKLKEKYYPIEIDPHLPMEEKFHFMVEWDGYEQFFDRLHQHDVPVFIFSAGLGDVLEEIIRQAGVYHPNIKVVSNFMDFDESGILKGFKGDLIHVYNKHDGALKNSDYFKQLKDNCNIILLGDSLGDLNMADGVPNVESILKIGYLNDEVDDQLEKYLDSYDIVLVRDETLEVPNSILQKIL
;
A
#
# COMPACT_ATOMS: atom_id res chain seq x y z
N MET A 1 -72.69 8.29 42.60
CA MET A 1 -71.32 8.13 42.06
C MET A 1 -70.97 9.41 41.31
N ASP A 2 -69.99 10.16 41.82
CA ASP A 2 -69.64 11.50 41.37
C ASP A 2 -68.90 11.46 40.02
N ARG A 3 -69.53 12.01 38.97
CA ARG A 3 -68.96 12.07 37.60
C ARG A 3 -67.79 13.06 37.47
N SER A 4 -67.56 13.93 38.46
CA SER A 4 -66.47 14.91 38.43
C SER A 4 -65.10 14.31 38.79
N ALA A 5 -65.08 13.25 39.60
CA ALA A 5 -63.84 12.59 40.03
C ALA A 5 -63.17 11.79 38.90
N VAL A 6 -63.95 11.18 38.01
CA VAL A 6 -63.44 10.36 36.89
C VAL A 6 -62.76 11.23 35.81
N ALA A 7 -63.28 12.44 35.58
CA ALA A 7 -62.72 13.36 34.58
C ALA A 7 -61.37 13.97 35.00
N LYS A 8 -61.17 14.24 36.30
CA LYS A 8 -59.90 14.77 36.82
C LYS A 8 -58.79 13.73 36.85
N VAL A 9 -59.11 12.46 37.15
CA VAL A 9 -58.11 11.38 37.17
C VAL A 9 -57.66 11.02 35.74
N GLY A 10 -58.56 11.04 34.75
CA GLY A 10 -58.22 10.78 33.34
C GLY A 10 -57.34 11.86 32.69
N ALA A 11 -57.56 13.14 33.02
CA ALA A 11 -56.77 14.25 32.48
C ALA A 11 -55.35 14.34 33.08
N VAL A 12 -55.19 13.98 34.35
CA VAL A 12 -53.87 13.97 35.02
C VAL A 12 -53.04 12.77 34.56
N ALA A 13 -53.67 11.61 34.33
CA ALA A 13 -53.00 10.43 33.79
C ALA A 13 -52.55 10.62 32.33
N SER A 14 -53.38 11.23 31.48
CA SER A 14 -53.03 11.48 30.07
C SER A 14 -51.94 12.54 29.89
N ALA A 15 -51.95 13.60 30.71
CA ALA A 15 -50.89 14.61 30.70
C ALA A 15 -49.54 14.06 31.19
N GLY A 16 -49.56 13.22 32.24
CA GLY A 16 -48.34 12.56 32.74
C GLY A 16 -47.72 11.59 31.74
N VAL A 17 -48.54 10.83 31.03
CA VAL A 17 -48.08 9.89 29.98
C VAL A 17 -47.53 10.65 28.77
N CYS A 18 -48.20 11.69 28.27
CA CYS A 18 -47.69 12.51 27.15
C CYS A 18 -46.38 13.23 27.50
N ALA A 19 -46.22 13.73 28.72
CA ALA A 19 -44.98 14.36 29.18
C ALA A 19 -43.82 13.35 29.29
N LEU A 20 -44.09 12.13 29.77
CA LEU A 20 -43.10 11.05 29.82
C LEU A 20 -42.65 10.60 28.43
N PHE A 21 -43.59 10.36 27.51
CA PHE A 21 -43.25 9.99 26.12
C PHE A 21 -42.52 11.12 25.38
N GLY A 22 -42.98 12.36 25.52
CA GLY A 22 -42.30 13.53 24.95
C GLY A 22 -40.88 13.72 25.51
N GLY A 23 -40.70 13.53 26.81
CA GLY A 23 -39.40 13.60 27.48
C GLY A 23 -38.44 12.50 27.03
N VAL A 24 -38.90 11.26 26.87
CA VAL A 24 -38.08 10.14 26.39
C VAL A 24 -37.68 10.34 24.92
N VAL A 25 -38.60 10.77 24.06
CA VAL A 25 -38.30 11.06 22.64
C VAL A 25 -37.32 12.22 22.53
N LEU A 26 -37.52 13.29 23.31
CA LEU A 26 -36.60 14.43 23.33
C LEU A 26 -35.22 14.04 23.88
N ALA A 27 -35.16 13.22 24.94
CA ALA A 27 -33.91 12.71 25.48
C ALA A 27 -33.18 11.80 24.49
N GLN A 28 -33.89 10.89 23.80
CA GLN A 28 -33.33 10.06 22.73
C GLN A 28 -32.85 10.89 21.55
N TYR A 29 -33.59 11.94 21.16
CA TYR A 29 -33.21 12.87 20.11
C TYR A 29 -31.98 13.69 20.49
N ILE A 30 -31.92 14.23 21.71
CA ILE A 30 -30.75 14.96 22.22
C ILE A 30 -29.55 14.01 22.36
N PHE A 31 -29.76 12.78 22.82
CA PHE A 31 -28.71 11.77 22.95
C PHE A 31 -28.17 11.35 21.58
N THR A 32 -29.04 11.08 20.60
CA THR A 32 -28.62 10.80 19.22
C THR A 32 -27.95 12.00 18.56
N LYS A 33 -28.44 13.23 18.79
CA LYS A 33 -27.82 14.46 18.26
C LYS A 33 -26.47 14.76 18.93
N LYS A 34 -26.31 14.51 20.24
CA LYS A 34 -25.02 14.54 20.93
C LYS A 34 -24.07 13.45 20.44
N LYS A 35 -24.57 12.23 20.18
CA LYS A 35 -23.77 11.12 19.63
C LYS A 35 -23.33 11.40 18.19
N ARG A 36 -24.17 12.09 17.39
CA ARG A 36 -23.83 12.59 16.04
C ARG A 36 -22.86 13.77 16.08
N ALA A 37 -23.03 14.71 17.01
CA ALA A 37 -22.15 15.87 17.18
C ALA A 37 -20.80 15.51 17.82
N ALA A 38 -20.72 14.40 18.55
CA ALA A 38 -19.48 13.89 19.17
C ALA A 38 -18.69 12.94 18.26
N ARG A 39 -19.28 12.44 17.16
CA ARG A 39 -18.55 11.66 16.17
C ARG A 39 -17.82 12.63 15.27
N LYS A 40 -16.57 12.97 15.61
CA LYS A 40 -15.65 13.59 14.66
C LYS A 40 -15.60 12.68 13.44
N THR A 41 -16.00 13.18 12.27
CA THR A 41 -15.86 12.45 11.02
C THR A 41 -14.38 12.17 10.82
N LYS A 42 -14.00 10.89 10.67
CA LYS A 42 -12.63 10.52 10.37
C LYS A 42 -12.29 10.94 8.94
N ILE A 43 -11.06 11.33 8.67
CA ILE A 43 -10.55 11.65 7.34
C ILE A 43 -10.75 10.44 6.42
N ILE A 44 -10.47 9.22 6.88
CA ILE A 44 -10.69 8.00 6.10
C ILE A 44 -12.18 7.78 5.73
N ASP A 45 -13.13 8.19 6.59
CA ASP A 45 -14.58 8.12 6.29
C ASP A 45 -15.00 9.15 5.22
N MET A 46 -14.13 10.10 4.87
CA MET A 46 -14.37 11.14 3.87
C MET A 46 -13.62 10.86 2.56
N MET A 47 -12.93 9.73 2.44
CA MET A 47 -12.12 9.36 1.30
C MET A 47 -12.78 8.18 0.57
N PRO A 48 -13.45 8.39 -0.57
CA PRO A 48 -14.17 7.33 -1.29
C PRO A 48 -13.30 6.11 -1.64
N GLN A 49 -11.99 6.32 -1.80
CA GLN A 49 -11.03 5.26 -2.07
C GLN A 49 -10.98 4.22 -0.94
N PHE A 50 -11.27 4.60 0.31
CA PHE A 50 -11.32 3.72 1.47
C PHE A 50 -12.63 2.93 1.59
N GLU A 51 -13.65 3.25 0.77
CA GLU A 51 -14.93 2.52 0.73
C GLU A 51 -14.89 1.32 -0.23
N LYS A 52 -13.81 1.15 -0.99
CA LYS A 52 -13.64 0.02 -1.91
C LYS A 52 -13.62 -1.30 -1.15
N SER A 53 -14.22 -2.33 -1.75
CA SER A 53 -14.20 -3.70 -1.19
C SER A 53 -12.81 -4.32 -1.15
N THR A 54 -11.83 -3.75 -1.87
CA THR A 54 -10.43 -4.16 -1.85
C THR A 54 -9.68 -3.65 -0.62
N VAL A 55 -10.24 -2.70 0.13
CA VAL A 55 -9.58 -2.06 1.28
C VAL A 55 -9.98 -2.74 2.58
N HIS A 56 -8.99 -3.33 3.24
CA HIS A 56 -9.17 -3.98 4.52
C HIS A 56 -8.24 -3.35 5.57
N ILE A 57 -8.82 -2.92 6.69
CA ILE A 57 -8.11 -2.23 7.78
C ILE A 57 -8.51 -2.88 9.10
N ARG A 58 -7.54 -3.41 9.84
CA ARG A 58 -7.80 -4.02 11.17
C ARG A 58 -8.15 -2.96 12.22
N ASN A 59 -7.42 -1.85 12.23
CA ASN A 59 -7.59 -0.78 13.21
C ASN A 59 -7.74 0.60 12.53
N PRO A 60 -8.97 0.98 12.13
CA PRO A 60 -9.23 2.24 11.44
C PRO A 60 -8.93 3.48 12.27
N GLU A 61 -9.08 3.42 13.60
CA GLU A 61 -8.68 4.50 14.51
C GLU A 61 -7.17 4.76 14.46
N TYR A 62 -6.36 3.71 14.47
CA TYR A 62 -4.91 3.84 14.39
C TYR A 62 -4.45 4.36 13.02
N VAL A 63 -5.03 3.86 11.93
CA VAL A 63 -4.76 4.38 10.57
C VAL A 63 -5.09 5.88 10.47
N GLU A 64 -6.22 6.30 11.01
CA GLU A 64 -6.62 7.71 11.05
C GLU A 64 -5.62 8.58 11.83
N GLU A 65 -5.12 8.10 12.97
CA GLU A 65 -4.10 8.78 13.76
C GLU A 65 -2.78 8.94 12.99
N ILE A 66 -2.32 7.89 12.30
CA ILE A 66 -1.13 7.94 11.46
C ILE A 66 -1.33 8.94 10.32
N ILE A 67 -2.42 8.84 9.56
CA ILE A 67 -2.71 9.74 8.43
C ILE A 67 -2.76 11.20 8.91
N CYS A 68 -3.40 11.48 10.06
CA CYS A 68 -3.38 12.80 10.67
C CYS A 68 -1.97 13.30 11.00
N SER A 69 -1.09 12.41 11.46
CA SER A 69 0.32 12.73 11.74
C SER A 69 1.09 13.03 10.45
N LEU A 70 0.90 12.22 9.40
CA LEU A 70 1.49 12.44 8.08
C LEU A 70 1.07 13.81 7.51
N ILE A 71 -0.22 14.15 7.57
CA ILE A 71 -0.76 15.45 7.11
C ILE A 71 -0.14 16.61 7.90
N LYS A 72 -0.01 16.49 9.22
CA LYS A 72 0.62 17.52 10.05
C LYS A 72 2.10 17.74 9.71
N GLY A 73 2.80 16.68 9.32
CA GLY A 73 4.21 16.78 8.93
C GLY A 73 4.42 17.34 7.53
N GLY A 74 3.46 17.14 6.62
CA GLY A 74 3.52 17.62 5.24
C GLY A 74 4.70 17.06 4.45
N ALA A 75 4.97 17.66 3.29
CA ALA A 75 6.03 17.23 2.38
C ALA A 75 7.42 17.18 3.02
N SER A 76 7.75 18.20 3.84
CA SER A 76 9.09 18.35 4.44
C SER A 76 9.50 17.23 5.39
N LYS A 77 8.54 16.46 5.92
CA LYS A 77 8.80 15.31 6.79
C LYS A 77 8.57 13.97 6.09
N LEU A 78 8.00 13.95 4.89
CA LEU A 78 7.58 12.72 4.22
C LEU A 78 8.76 12.09 3.48
N GLN A 79 8.86 10.76 3.51
CA GLN A 79 9.59 9.95 2.54
C GLN A 79 8.78 8.69 2.19
N ILE A 80 9.01 8.16 1.00
CA ILE A 80 8.40 6.92 0.51
C ILE A 80 9.44 5.81 0.51
N ILE A 81 9.07 4.64 1.04
CA ILE A 81 9.86 3.42 0.95
C ILE A 81 8.97 2.35 0.33
N THR A 82 9.35 1.79 -0.81
CA THR A 82 8.45 0.94 -1.59
C THR A 82 9.18 -0.23 -2.22
N ASP A 83 8.54 -1.39 -2.26
CA ASP A 83 8.91 -2.42 -3.22
C ASP A 83 8.52 -1.99 -4.65
N PHE A 84 8.87 -2.78 -5.66
CA PHE A 84 8.55 -2.52 -7.06
C PHE A 84 7.67 -3.62 -7.67
N ASP A 85 8.14 -4.87 -7.67
CA ASP A 85 7.46 -5.94 -8.38
C ASP A 85 6.17 -6.29 -7.63
N ARG A 86 5.00 -6.23 -8.28
CA ARG A 86 3.68 -6.49 -7.65
C ARG A 86 3.20 -5.43 -6.64
N THR A 87 3.99 -4.38 -6.42
CA THR A 87 3.64 -3.22 -5.59
C THR A 87 3.50 -1.93 -6.42
N LEU A 88 4.42 -1.67 -7.34
CA LEU A 88 4.33 -0.56 -8.30
C LEU A 88 4.06 -1.08 -9.72
N SER A 89 4.38 -2.35 -9.98
CA SER A 89 4.00 -3.08 -11.20
C SER A 89 2.82 -4.01 -10.92
N ARG A 90 1.91 -4.18 -11.89
CA ARG A 90 0.66 -4.94 -11.68
C ARG A 90 0.94 -6.41 -11.35
N PHE A 91 0.07 -7.02 -10.55
CA PHE A 91 0.07 -8.46 -10.40
C PHE A 91 -0.56 -9.12 -11.62
N SER A 92 -1.71 -8.63 -12.07
CA SER A 92 -2.45 -9.16 -13.20
C SER A 92 -3.07 -8.05 -14.06
N ASN A 93 -3.31 -8.36 -15.34
CA ASN A 93 -4.11 -7.53 -16.22
C ASN A 93 -5.00 -8.44 -17.09
N ASN A 94 -6.30 -8.17 -17.12
CA ASN A 94 -7.30 -8.98 -17.83
C ASN A 94 -7.23 -10.49 -17.51
N GLY A 95 -7.00 -10.82 -16.23
CA GLY A 95 -6.86 -12.20 -15.76
C GLY A 95 -5.53 -12.86 -16.14
N GLN A 96 -4.65 -12.17 -16.86
CA GLN A 96 -3.31 -12.65 -17.17
C GLN A 96 -2.30 -12.09 -16.18
N ARG A 97 -1.38 -12.94 -15.74
CA ARG A 97 -0.33 -12.52 -14.81
C ARG A 97 0.72 -11.67 -15.50
N CYS A 98 0.97 -10.47 -14.97
CA CYS A 98 2.00 -9.57 -15.49
C CYS A 98 3.41 -10.11 -15.15
N PRO A 99 4.46 -9.73 -15.88
CA PRO A 99 5.83 -10.14 -15.56
C PRO A 99 6.42 -9.35 -14.37
N THR A 100 7.28 -9.97 -13.56
CA THR A 100 8.24 -9.26 -12.71
C THR A 100 9.47 -8.82 -13.52
N CYS A 101 10.37 -8.03 -12.92
CA CYS A 101 11.65 -7.66 -13.52
C CYS A 101 12.45 -8.88 -14.01
N HIS A 102 12.50 -9.96 -13.22
CA HIS A 102 13.13 -11.22 -13.62
C HIS A 102 12.41 -11.86 -14.82
N ASN A 103 11.07 -11.90 -14.79
CA ASN A 103 10.32 -12.50 -15.88
C ASN A 103 10.43 -11.72 -17.20
N ILE A 104 10.78 -10.43 -17.18
CA ILE A 104 11.09 -9.69 -18.41
C ILE A 104 12.31 -10.29 -19.11
N ILE A 105 13.37 -10.62 -18.36
CA ILE A 105 14.57 -11.27 -18.91
C ILE A 105 14.28 -12.73 -19.28
N ASP A 106 13.62 -13.50 -18.40
CA ASP A 106 13.30 -14.90 -18.67
C ASP A 106 12.59 -15.10 -20.01
N ASN A 107 11.69 -14.17 -20.35
CA ASN A 107 10.86 -14.24 -21.55
C ASN A 107 11.48 -13.51 -22.76
N CYS A 108 12.65 -12.88 -22.62
CA CYS A 108 13.25 -12.11 -23.71
C CYS A 108 13.76 -13.01 -24.85
N LYS A 109 13.98 -12.41 -26.02
CA LYS A 109 14.44 -13.12 -27.23
C LYS A 109 15.90 -13.57 -27.14
N LEU A 110 16.68 -13.01 -26.22
CA LEU A 110 18.09 -13.32 -26.02
C LEU A 110 18.30 -14.58 -25.16
N VAL A 111 17.26 -15.06 -24.47
CA VAL A 111 17.28 -16.31 -23.70
C VAL A 111 16.81 -17.45 -24.59
N THR A 112 17.65 -18.49 -24.74
CA THR A 112 17.33 -19.67 -25.55
C THR A 112 16.19 -20.49 -24.94
N ASP A 113 15.47 -21.24 -25.77
CA ASP A 113 14.32 -22.05 -25.30
C ASP A 113 14.72 -23.10 -24.25
N ASP A 114 15.93 -23.66 -24.35
CA ASP A 114 16.42 -24.61 -23.34
C ASP A 114 16.75 -23.93 -22.01
N CYS A 115 17.26 -22.69 -22.04
CA CYS A 115 17.41 -21.88 -20.83
C CYS A 115 16.04 -21.51 -20.25
N LYS A 116 15.05 -21.14 -21.08
CA LYS A 116 13.66 -20.89 -20.63
C LYS A 116 13.05 -22.09 -19.92
N LYS A 117 13.26 -23.31 -20.42
CA LYS A 117 12.81 -24.54 -19.74
C LYS A 117 13.51 -24.73 -18.39
N GLN A 118 14.78 -24.37 -18.26
CA GLN A 118 15.51 -24.47 -16.99
C GLN A 118 15.01 -23.41 -15.98
N LEU A 119 14.83 -22.16 -16.43
CA LEU A 119 14.26 -21.09 -15.63
C LEU A 119 12.83 -21.41 -15.18
N LEU A 120 12.01 -21.98 -16.07
CA LEU A 120 10.67 -22.44 -15.72
C LEU A 120 10.71 -23.55 -14.66
N LYS A 121 11.64 -24.51 -14.73
CA LYS A 121 11.82 -25.53 -13.68
C LYS A 121 12.27 -24.94 -12.35
N LEU A 122 13.16 -23.95 -12.37
CA LEU A 122 13.58 -23.23 -11.16
C LEU A 122 12.38 -22.48 -10.58
N LYS A 123 11.61 -21.80 -11.42
CA LYS A 123 10.34 -21.19 -11.05
C LYS A 123 9.42 -22.26 -10.45
N GLU A 124 8.98 -23.29 -11.14
CA GLU A 124 8.11 -24.35 -10.59
C GLU A 124 8.61 -24.99 -9.28
N LYS A 125 9.90 -24.93 -8.95
CA LYS A 125 10.44 -25.40 -7.68
C LYS A 125 10.37 -24.36 -6.55
N TYR A 126 10.83 -23.13 -6.80
CA TYR A 126 10.91 -22.07 -5.79
C TYR A 126 9.64 -21.23 -5.73
N TYR A 127 8.91 -21.21 -6.84
CA TYR A 127 7.71 -20.45 -7.03
C TYR A 127 6.51 -21.02 -6.30
N PRO A 128 6.29 -22.33 -6.05
CA PRO A 128 5.27 -22.78 -5.10
C PRO A 128 5.66 -22.52 -3.63
N ILE A 129 6.95 -22.20 -3.40
CA ILE A 129 7.43 -21.63 -2.14
C ILE A 129 7.17 -20.09 -2.13
N GLU A 130 6.79 -19.50 -3.28
CA GLU A 130 6.54 -18.07 -3.56
C GLU A 130 5.13 -17.76 -4.18
N ILE A 131 4.27 -18.78 -4.41
CA ILE A 131 2.82 -18.88 -4.76
C ILE A 131 2.30 -18.85 -6.26
N ASP A 132 2.03 -20.03 -6.91
CA ASP A 132 1.33 -20.54 -8.19
C ASP A 132 1.17 -19.78 -9.60
N PRO A 133 1.37 -20.40 -10.82
CA PRO A 133 1.57 -19.68 -12.10
C PRO A 133 1.06 -20.28 -13.49
N HIS A 134 -0.24 -20.37 -13.84
CA HIS A 134 -0.64 -20.90 -15.18
C HIS A 134 -1.11 -19.84 -16.21
N LEU A 135 -0.23 -19.34 -17.12
CA LEU A 135 -0.65 -18.59 -18.34
C LEU A 135 0.44 -18.41 -19.47
N PRO A 136 0.06 -18.40 -20.77
CA PRO A 136 0.96 -18.38 -21.94
C PRO A 136 1.51 -17.00 -22.35
N MET A 137 2.38 -16.99 -23.37
CA MET A 137 3.59 -16.14 -23.43
C MET A 137 3.59 -15.02 -24.49
N GLU A 138 2.69 -15.04 -25.47
CA GLU A 138 2.75 -14.10 -26.61
C GLU A 138 2.19 -12.70 -26.31
N GLU A 139 1.68 -12.53 -25.10
CA GLU A 139 0.96 -11.35 -24.64
C GLU A 139 1.81 -10.47 -23.70
N LYS A 140 2.75 -11.05 -22.95
CA LYS A 140 3.41 -10.47 -21.75
C LYS A 140 4.27 -9.22 -21.95
N PHE A 141 4.64 -8.88 -23.19
CA PHE A 141 5.45 -7.68 -23.49
C PHE A 141 4.59 -6.40 -23.62
N HIS A 142 3.28 -6.55 -23.86
CA HIS A 142 2.32 -5.43 -23.88
C HIS A 142 1.64 -5.20 -22.51
N PHE A 143 1.93 -6.07 -21.52
CA PHE A 143 1.32 -6.07 -20.18
C PHE A 143 2.21 -5.48 -19.08
N MET A 144 3.26 -4.76 -19.43
CA MET A 144 3.83 -3.78 -18.50
C MET A 144 2.86 -2.61 -18.40
N VAL A 145 1.69 -2.89 -17.82
CA VAL A 145 0.74 -1.85 -17.46
C VAL A 145 1.14 -1.46 -16.07
N GLU A 146 1.80 -0.33 -15.98
CA GLU A 146 2.02 0.33 -14.71
C GLU A 146 0.66 0.63 -14.07
N TRP A 147 0.65 0.69 -12.76
CA TRP A 147 -0.58 0.78 -11.99
C TRP A 147 -1.43 1.97 -12.38
N ASP A 148 -2.75 1.84 -12.39
CA ASP A 148 -3.60 3.01 -12.60
C ASP A 148 -3.31 4.05 -11.51
N GLY A 149 -2.85 5.24 -11.95
CA GLY A 149 -2.41 6.34 -11.07
C GLY A 149 -0.91 6.46 -10.81
N TYR A 150 -0.04 5.70 -11.50
CA TYR A 150 1.43 5.79 -11.30
C TYR A 150 2.02 7.16 -11.66
N GLU A 151 1.62 7.78 -12.78
CA GLU A 151 2.10 9.11 -13.18
C GLU A 151 1.78 10.12 -12.08
N GLN A 152 0.54 10.12 -11.59
CA GLN A 152 0.11 10.97 -10.48
C GLN A 152 0.95 10.74 -9.22
N PHE A 153 1.26 9.49 -8.91
CA PHE A 153 2.05 9.13 -7.74
C PHE A 153 3.46 9.71 -7.82
N PHE A 154 4.20 9.38 -8.89
CA PHE A 154 5.59 9.81 -9.06
C PHE A 154 5.71 11.31 -9.28
N ASP A 155 4.87 11.90 -10.14
CA ASP A 155 4.95 13.32 -10.47
C ASP A 155 4.62 14.19 -9.27
N ARG A 156 3.62 13.82 -8.46
CA ARG A 156 3.31 14.56 -7.24
C ARG A 156 4.45 14.49 -6.23
N LEU A 157 5.03 13.31 -6.03
CA LEU A 157 6.16 13.16 -5.11
C LEU A 157 7.36 14.00 -5.58
N HIS A 158 7.62 14.01 -6.89
CA HIS A 158 8.66 14.84 -7.48
C HIS A 158 8.38 16.34 -7.34
N GLN A 159 7.16 16.80 -7.62
CA GLN A 159 6.75 18.21 -7.51
C GLN A 159 6.96 18.80 -6.10
N HIS A 160 6.92 17.95 -5.07
CA HIS A 160 7.08 18.34 -3.68
C HIS A 160 8.43 17.90 -3.08
N ASP A 161 9.38 17.46 -3.91
CA ASP A 161 10.71 16.99 -3.52
C ASP A 161 10.68 15.90 -2.43
N VAL A 162 9.65 15.04 -2.44
CA VAL A 162 9.52 13.93 -1.49
C VAL A 162 10.49 12.81 -1.92
N PRO A 163 11.44 12.38 -1.07
CA PRO A 163 12.35 11.30 -1.40
C PRO A 163 11.60 9.97 -1.59
N VAL A 164 11.93 9.24 -2.65
CA VAL A 164 11.37 7.92 -2.94
C VAL A 164 12.49 6.89 -2.98
N PHE A 165 12.44 5.93 -2.07
CA PHE A 165 13.38 4.83 -2.00
C PHE A 165 12.71 3.56 -2.50
N ILE A 166 13.01 3.17 -3.74
CA ILE A 166 12.52 1.92 -4.33
C ILE A 166 13.52 0.81 -3.98
N PHE A 167 13.06 -0.16 -3.20
CA PHE A 167 13.90 -1.23 -2.68
C PHE A 167 13.37 -2.59 -3.13
N SER A 168 13.94 -3.09 -4.22
CA SER A 168 13.43 -4.25 -4.93
C SER A 168 14.39 -5.43 -4.87
N ALA A 169 13.86 -6.63 -4.64
CA ALA A 169 14.57 -7.90 -4.82
C ALA A 169 14.64 -8.34 -6.30
N GLY A 170 14.11 -7.53 -7.22
CA GLY A 170 14.11 -7.75 -8.65
C GLY A 170 15.48 -7.48 -9.32
N LEU A 171 15.42 -7.10 -10.61
CA LEU A 171 16.59 -6.72 -11.41
C LEU A 171 16.65 -5.21 -11.56
N GLY A 172 17.68 -4.58 -11.00
CA GLY A 172 17.79 -3.12 -10.93
C GLY A 172 17.83 -2.43 -12.29
N ASP A 173 18.64 -2.93 -13.23
CA ASP A 173 18.77 -2.36 -14.58
C ASP A 173 17.45 -2.41 -15.35
N VAL A 174 16.68 -3.49 -15.17
CA VAL A 174 15.36 -3.66 -15.78
C VAL A 174 14.38 -2.67 -15.16
N LEU A 175 14.28 -2.65 -13.83
CA LEU A 175 13.42 -1.72 -13.09
C LEU A 175 13.65 -0.28 -13.54
N GLU A 176 14.90 0.18 -13.56
CA GLU A 176 15.24 1.52 -13.99
C GLU A 176 14.80 1.81 -15.43
N GLU A 177 14.93 0.84 -16.33
CA GLU A 177 14.46 0.98 -17.70
C GLU A 177 12.94 1.09 -17.80
N ILE A 178 12.20 0.35 -16.96
CA ILE A 178 10.73 0.44 -16.89
C ILE A 178 10.32 1.88 -16.54
N ILE A 179 10.76 2.38 -15.38
CA ILE A 179 10.36 3.70 -14.89
C ILE A 179 10.91 4.86 -15.75
N ARG A 180 12.02 4.61 -16.47
CA ARG A 180 12.58 5.56 -17.45
C ARG A 180 11.73 5.65 -18.71
N GLN A 181 11.33 4.51 -19.28
CA GLN A 181 10.47 4.48 -20.46
C GLN A 181 9.07 5.05 -20.17
N ALA A 182 8.59 4.87 -18.95
CA ALA A 182 7.36 5.46 -18.45
C ALA A 182 7.45 6.98 -18.17
N GLY A 183 8.64 7.57 -18.23
CA GLY A 183 8.84 9.00 -18.01
C GLY A 183 8.73 9.44 -16.55
N VAL A 184 8.79 8.51 -15.59
CA VAL A 184 8.61 8.78 -14.16
C VAL A 184 9.89 8.58 -13.33
N TYR A 185 11.04 8.29 -13.96
CA TYR A 185 12.32 8.20 -13.26
C TYR A 185 12.89 9.59 -12.91
N HIS A 186 12.29 10.20 -11.89
CA HIS A 186 12.62 11.55 -11.42
C HIS A 186 13.85 11.59 -10.48
N PRO A 187 14.52 12.75 -10.33
CA PRO A 187 15.74 12.88 -9.49
C PRO A 187 15.57 12.59 -8.00
N ASN A 188 14.34 12.64 -7.48
CA ASN A 188 14.02 12.31 -6.08
C ASN A 188 13.94 10.78 -5.83
N ILE A 189 14.10 9.96 -6.87
CA ILE A 189 14.01 8.49 -6.78
C ILE A 189 15.41 7.89 -6.60
N LYS A 190 15.55 7.09 -5.55
CA LYS A 190 16.70 6.22 -5.32
C LYS A 190 16.29 4.76 -5.49
N VAL A 191 16.91 4.06 -6.43
CA VAL A 191 16.73 2.61 -6.63
C VAL A 191 17.85 1.85 -5.91
N VAL A 192 17.45 0.83 -5.14
CA VAL A 192 18.31 -0.21 -4.56
C VAL A 192 17.76 -1.57 -4.95
N SER A 193 18.54 -2.33 -5.72
CA SER A 193 18.14 -3.65 -6.24
C SER A 193 19.35 -4.46 -6.69
N ASN A 194 19.14 -5.65 -7.26
CA ASN A 194 20.20 -6.49 -7.81
C ASN A 194 20.61 -5.95 -9.19
N PHE A 195 21.66 -5.15 -9.23
CA PHE A 195 22.19 -4.61 -10.48
C PHE A 195 23.13 -5.59 -11.16
N MET A 196 22.97 -5.75 -12.46
CA MET A 196 23.79 -6.58 -13.32
C MET A 196 25.24 -6.05 -13.39
N ASP A 197 26.19 -6.99 -13.42
CA ASP A 197 27.59 -6.73 -13.69
C ASP A 197 27.95 -7.25 -15.08
N PHE A 198 28.49 -6.37 -15.91
CA PHE A 198 28.84 -6.65 -17.30
C PHE A 198 30.36 -6.67 -17.45
N ASP A 199 30.88 -7.51 -18.34
CA ASP A 199 32.28 -7.47 -18.74
C ASP A 199 32.57 -6.34 -19.74
N GLU A 200 33.84 -6.22 -20.16
CA GLU A 200 34.28 -5.19 -21.12
C GLU A 200 33.60 -5.30 -22.50
N SER A 201 33.03 -6.47 -22.82
CA SER A 201 32.30 -6.71 -24.06
C SER A 201 30.79 -6.48 -23.91
N GLY A 202 30.33 -6.06 -22.73
CA GLY A 202 28.91 -5.84 -22.43
C GLY A 202 28.13 -7.12 -22.19
N ILE A 203 28.80 -8.24 -21.86
CA ILE A 203 28.15 -9.51 -21.54
C ILE A 203 27.93 -9.61 -20.03
N LEU A 204 26.71 -10.00 -19.63
CA LEU A 204 26.36 -10.24 -18.23
C LEU A 204 27.25 -11.34 -17.65
N LYS A 205 28.02 -11.01 -16.60
CA LYS A 205 28.90 -11.96 -15.90
C LYS A 205 28.49 -12.24 -14.45
N GLY A 206 27.58 -11.44 -13.89
CA GLY A 206 27.12 -11.59 -12.51
C GLY A 206 26.26 -10.43 -12.04
N PHE A 207 26.19 -10.26 -10.72
CA PHE A 207 25.47 -9.18 -10.05
C PHE A 207 26.41 -8.42 -9.12
N LYS A 208 26.20 -7.11 -9.00
CA LYS A 208 26.98 -6.22 -8.16
C LYS A 208 26.49 -6.30 -6.71
N GLY A 209 27.44 -6.24 -5.77
CA GLY A 209 27.14 -6.17 -4.35
C GLY A 209 26.55 -7.46 -3.78
N ASP A 210 25.87 -7.34 -2.65
CA ASP A 210 25.22 -8.47 -1.98
C ASP A 210 23.83 -8.71 -2.56
N LEU A 211 23.45 -9.98 -2.70
CA LEU A 211 22.13 -10.38 -3.17
C LEU A 211 21.03 -9.83 -2.25
N ILE A 212 20.03 -9.20 -2.86
CA ILE A 212 18.78 -8.80 -2.23
C ILE A 212 17.70 -9.80 -2.65
N HIS A 213 17.07 -10.44 -1.67
CA HIS A 213 15.94 -11.34 -1.86
C HIS A 213 14.83 -10.98 -0.88
N VAL A 214 13.63 -11.54 -1.08
CA VAL A 214 12.40 -11.18 -0.33
C VAL A 214 12.63 -11.14 1.19
N TYR A 215 13.38 -12.08 1.76
CA TYR A 215 13.60 -12.18 3.21
C TYR A 215 14.82 -11.45 3.82
N ASN A 216 15.66 -10.75 3.04
CA ASN A 216 16.84 -10.06 3.60
C ASN A 216 16.83 -8.54 3.39
N LYS A 217 15.66 -7.95 3.11
CA LYS A 217 15.52 -6.50 2.96
C LYS A 217 15.93 -5.74 4.22
N HIS A 218 15.79 -6.34 5.41
CA HIS A 218 16.37 -5.81 6.65
C HIS A 218 17.86 -5.45 6.49
N ASP A 219 18.69 -6.39 6.02
CA ASP A 219 20.14 -6.21 5.89
C ASP A 219 20.47 -5.10 4.88
N GLY A 220 19.75 -5.08 3.75
CA GLY A 220 19.95 -4.04 2.74
C GLY A 220 19.49 -2.66 3.22
N ALA A 221 18.43 -2.57 4.02
CA ALA A 221 18.00 -1.31 4.62
C ALA A 221 19.08 -0.73 5.54
N LEU A 222 19.70 -1.56 6.39
CA LEU A 222 20.79 -1.14 7.28
C LEU A 222 22.05 -0.69 6.54
N LYS A 223 22.37 -1.34 5.41
CA LYS A 223 23.51 -0.96 4.56
C LYS A 223 23.31 0.41 3.89
N ASN A 224 22.06 0.85 3.73
CA ASN A 224 21.73 2.17 3.21
C ASN A 224 21.54 3.22 4.30
N SER A 225 22.04 2.99 5.52
CA SER A 225 21.92 3.94 6.63
C SER A 225 22.49 5.33 6.32
N ASP A 226 23.50 5.45 5.46
CA ASP A 226 24.05 6.77 5.07
C ASP A 226 23.09 7.57 4.17
N TYR A 227 22.26 6.91 3.36
CA TYR A 227 21.17 7.55 2.64
C TYR A 227 20.11 8.03 3.63
N PHE A 228 19.66 7.16 4.54
CA PHE A 228 18.63 7.52 5.52
C PHE A 228 19.08 8.58 6.54
N LYS A 229 20.37 8.66 6.87
CA LYS A 229 20.94 9.74 7.70
C LYS A 229 20.85 11.10 7.03
N GLN A 230 20.93 11.17 5.69
CA GLN A 230 20.74 12.42 4.94
C GLN A 230 19.28 12.87 4.99
N LEU A 231 18.35 11.91 5.13
CA LEU A 231 16.90 12.13 5.23
C LEU A 231 16.39 12.10 6.67
N LYS A 232 17.23 12.43 7.65
CA LYS A 232 16.89 12.37 9.09
C LYS A 232 15.66 13.21 9.49
N ASP A 233 15.36 14.25 8.72
CA ASP A 233 14.24 15.16 8.93
C ASP A 233 12.95 14.61 8.30
N ASN A 234 13.06 13.67 7.35
CA ASN A 234 11.95 12.96 6.73
C ASN A 234 11.45 11.81 7.63
N CYS A 235 11.04 12.12 8.86
CA CYS A 235 10.67 11.12 9.87
C CYS A 235 9.25 10.52 9.71
N ASN A 236 8.51 10.92 8.68
CA ASN A 236 7.20 10.38 8.34
C ASN A 236 7.31 9.50 7.09
N ILE A 237 6.88 8.24 7.19
CA ILE A 237 7.10 7.23 6.14
C ILE A 237 5.75 6.69 5.66
N ILE A 238 5.61 6.57 4.34
CA ILE A 238 4.65 5.64 3.74
C ILE A 238 5.46 4.47 3.18
N LEU A 239 5.16 3.28 3.68
CA LEU A 239 5.77 2.02 3.23
C LEU A 239 4.77 1.25 2.38
N LEU A 240 5.16 0.90 1.16
CA LEU A 240 4.34 0.08 0.25
C LEU A 240 5.07 -1.25 -0.02
N GLY A 241 4.37 -2.38 0.08
CA GLY A 241 4.92 -3.69 -0.24
C GLY A 241 3.83 -4.71 -0.53
N ASP A 242 4.17 -5.83 -1.14
CA ASP A 242 3.25 -6.93 -1.44
C ASP A 242 3.60 -8.20 -0.67
N SER A 243 4.79 -8.27 -0.08
CA SER A 243 5.27 -9.39 0.73
C SER A 243 5.42 -9.02 2.20
N LEU A 244 5.54 -10.01 3.08
CA LEU A 244 5.86 -9.75 4.49
C LEU A 244 7.32 -9.36 4.71
N GLY A 245 8.21 -9.66 3.77
CA GLY A 245 9.62 -9.23 3.83
C GLY A 245 9.79 -7.72 3.66
N ASP A 246 8.80 -7.06 3.05
CA ASP A 246 8.81 -5.62 2.79
C ASP A 246 8.60 -4.78 4.06
N LEU A 247 8.03 -5.38 5.11
CA LEU A 247 7.80 -4.71 6.39
C LEU A 247 9.09 -4.19 7.04
N ASN A 248 10.25 -4.72 6.63
CA ASN A 248 11.58 -4.40 7.11
C ASN A 248 12.35 -3.38 6.24
N MET A 249 11.75 -2.88 5.16
CA MET A 249 12.44 -1.93 4.27
C MET A 249 12.76 -0.59 4.95
N ALA A 250 12.05 -0.24 6.02
CA ALA A 250 12.27 0.98 6.79
C ALA A 250 13.25 0.82 7.96
N ASP A 251 13.84 -0.36 8.17
CA ASP A 251 14.67 -0.63 9.37
C ASP A 251 15.97 0.20 9.41
N GLY A 252 16.39 0.75 8.27
CA GLY A 252 17.52 1.68 8.16
C GLY A 252 17.20 3.14 8.52
N VAL A 253 15.93 3.48 8.75
CA VAL A 253 15.50 4.85 9.04
C VAL A 253 15.81 5.20 10.51
N PRO A 254 16.61 6.26 10.78
CA PRO A 254 17.11 6.52 12.13
C PRO A 254 16.04 7.04 13.11
N ASN A 255 15.10 7.85 12.62
CA ASN A 255 14.05 8.47 13.43
C ASN A 255 12.71 8.32 12.70
N VAL A 256 11.76 7.59 13.30
CA VAL A 256 10.41 7.43 12.78
C VAL A 256 9.43 8.09 13.74
N GLU A 257 8.78 9.17 13.30
CA GLU A 257 7.68 9.81 14.02
C GLU A 257 6.36 9.13 13.67
N SER A 258 6.17 8.77 12.40
CA SER A 258 4.98 8.04 11.95
C SER A 258 5.32 7.20 10.72
N ILE A 259 4.82 5.97 10.69
CA ILE A 259 4.94 5.06 9.55
C ILE A 259 3.57 4.48 9.24
N LEU A 260 3.12 4.62 7.99
CA LEU A 260 1.94 3.96 7.47
C LEU A 260 2.38 2.84 6.53
N LYS A 261 2.00 1.60 6.83
CA LYS A 261 2.31 0.44 6.02
C LYS A 261 1.09 0.00 5.21
N ILE A 262 1.23 0.00 3.89
CA ILE A 262 0.19 -0.43 2.95
C ILE A 262 0.67 -1.70 2.24
N GLY A 263 -0.08 -2.78 2.42
CA GLY A 263 0.25 -4.11 1.92
C GLY A 263 -0.65 -4.53 0.77
N TYR A 264 -0.10 -4.91 -0.37
CA TYR A 264 -0.86 -5.46 -1.50
C TYR A 264 -0.94 -6.97 -1.41
N LEU A 265 -2.14 -7.49 -1.14
CA LEU A 265 -2.38 -8.92 -1.07
C LEU A 265 -2.97 -9.42 -2.39
N ASN A 266 -2.07 -9.87 -3.26
CA ASN A 266 -2.41 -10.18 -4.65
C ASN A 266 -2.86 -11.64 -4.88
N ASP A 267 -2.38 -12.57 -4.06
CA ASP A 267 -2.67 -14.00 -4.16
C ASP A 267 -2.86 -14.66 -2.78
N GLU A 268 -3.32 -15.92 -2.74
CA GLU A 268 -3.56 -16.68 -1.51
C GLU A 268 -4.36 -15.91 -0.45
N VAL A 269 -5.34 -15.12 -0.90
CA VAL A 269 -6.09 -14.17 -0.06
C VAL A 269 -6.68 -14.87 1.17
N ASP A 270 -7.33 -16.01 0.98
CA ASP A 270 -8.01 -16.74 2.06
C ASP A 270 -7.04 -17.22 3.15
N ASP A 271 -5.80 -17.56 2.77
CA ASP A 271 -4.78 -18.11 3.68
C ASP A 271 -3.91 -17.01 4.32
N GLN A 272 -3.71 -15.89 3.63
CA GLN A 272 -2.74 -14.86 4.02
C GLN A 272 -3.39 -13.60 4.61
N LEU A 273 -4.68 -13.35 4.36
CA LEU A 273 -5.33 -12.09 4.74
C LEU A 273 -5.21 -11.75 6.22
N GLU A 274 -5.41 -12.74 7.10
CA GLU A 274 -5.30 -12.52 8.56
C GLU A 274 -3.89 -12.05 8.94
N LYS A 275 -2.87 -12.71 8.38
CA LYS A 275 -1.46 -12.39 8.62
C LYS A 275 -1.07 -11.03 8.07
N TYR A 276 -1.59 -10.66 6.90
CA TYR A 276 -1.40 -9.32 6.33
C TYR A 276 -2.08 -8.26 7.19
N LEU A 277 -3.31 -8.49 7.65
CA LEU A 277 -4.04 -7.57 8.53
C LEU A 277 -3.39 -7.40 9.91
N ASP A 278 -2.62 -8.40 10.38
CA ASP A 278 -1.83 -8.29 11.61
C ASP A 278 -0.54 -7.46 11.42
N SER A 279 -0.06 -7.34 10.17
CA SER A 279 1.28 -6.83 9.88
C SER A 279 1.29 -5.48 9.15
N TYR A 280 0.27 -5.22 8.33
CA TYR A 280 0.06 -4.00 7.57
C TYR A 280 -1.12 -3.21 8.14
N ASP A 281 -1.02 -1.88 8.10
CA ASP A 281 -2.08 -1.00 8.61
C ASP A 281 -3.27 -0.96 7.65
N ILE A 282 -2.98 -0.96 6.35
CA ILE A 282 -3.96 -1.05 5.26
C ILE A 282 -3.57 -2.23 4.38
N VAL A 283 -4.50 -3.15 4.14
CA VAL A 283 -4.33 -4.26 3.20
C VAL A 283 -5.22 -4.03 1.99
N LEU A 284 -4.62 -4.08 0.80
CA LEU A 284 -5.27 -3.89 -0.48
C LEU A 284 -5.34 -5.24 -1.19
N VAL A 285 -6.50 -5.88 -1.13
CA VAL A 285 -6.73 -7.22 -1.65
C VAL A 285 -7.04 -7.14 -3.14
N ARG A 286 -6.17 -7.72 -3.97
CA ARG A 286 -6.31 -7.75 -5.45
C ARG A 286 -6.59 -6.36 -6.04
N ASP A 287 -5.93 -5.34 -5.50
CA ASP A 287 -6.02 -3.96 -5.98
C ASP A 287 -4.82 -3.66 -6.88
N GLU A 288 -5.09 -3.30 -8.13
CA GLU A 288 -4.06 -3.02 -9.15
C GLU A 288 -3.86 -1.49 -9.33
N THR A 289 -4.27 -0.68 -8.34
CA THR A 289 -4.33 0.79 -8.42
C THR A 289 -3.60 1.49 -7.27
N LEU A 290 -3.01 2.65 -7.55
CA LEU A 290 -2.38 3.50 -6.53
C LEU A 290 -3.37 4.51 -5.95
N GLU A 291 -4.69 4.30 -6.12
CA GLU A 291 -5.70 5.28 -5.71
C GLU A 291 -5.71 5.53 -4.20
N VAL A 292 -5.55 4.50 -3.37
CA VAL A 292 -5.48 4.66 -1.92
C VAL A 292 -4.21 5.45 -1.52
N PRO A 293 -2.98 5.04 -1.90
CA PRO A 293 -1.79 5.87 -1.70
C PRO A 293 -1.93 7.31 -2.22
N ASN A 294 -2.41 7.49 -3.45
CA ASN A 294 -2.59 8.81 -4.06
C ASN A 294 -3.60 9.68 -3.32
N SER A 295 -4.67 9.09 -2.80
CA SER A 295 -5.67 9.81 -2.00
C SER A 295 -5.09 10.29 -0.66
N ILE A 296 -4.19 9.51 -0.04
CA ILE A 296 -3.47 9.90 1.17
C ILE A 296 -2.48 11.03 0.83
N LEU A 297 -1.67 10.86 -0.22
CA LEU A 297 -0.74 11.90 -0.69
C LEU A 297 -1.46 13.21 -1.01
N GLN A 298 -2.66 13.16 -1.58
CA GLN A 298 -3.50 14.34 -1.85
C GLN A 298 -3.87 15.14 -0.59
N LYS A 299 -3.89 14.51 0.57
CA LYS A 299 -4.17 15.19 1.85
C LYS A 299 -2.90 15.74 2.50
N ILE A 300 -1.74 15.15 2.20
CA ILE A 300 -0.45 15.52 2.79
C ILE A 300 0.21 16.66 2.01
N LEU A 301 0.14 16.61 0.67
CA LEU A 301 0.88 17.45 -0.28
C LEU A 301 -0.01 18.54 -0.91
#